data_AF-A0A7C4GG23-F1
#
_entry.id   AF-A0A7C4GG23-F1
#
_cell.length_a   1.000
_cell.length_b   1.000
_cell.length_c   1.000
_cell.angle_alpha   90.00
_cell.angle_beta   90.00
_cell.angle_gamma   90.00
#
_symmetry.space_group_name_H-M   'P 1'
#
loop_
_entity.id
_entity.type
_entity.pdbx_description
1 polymer ?
#
loop_
_entity_poly.entity_id
_entity_poly.type
_entity_poly.pdbx_seq_one_letter_code
_entity_poly.pdbx_strand_id
1 'polypeptide(L)'
;MNCASVASSKQRLDNLFELVGELPEEPFEIRAHWAKYLCVLCSGFIETATEAILTEYARRHGTPSEVLCYVRHRLQRFNNPKYEELLALLGIFTSAWREGLERLLGEEHRAAINSIVANRHRIAHGKDVTLSYHDVRGYYQKVLQAVAKLDRLVLGQ
;
A
#
# COMPACT_ATOMS: atom_id res chain seq x y z
N MET A 1 1.81 -1.92 -13.59
CA MET A 1 0.61 -1.38 -12.94
C MET A 1 -0.41 -1.16 -14.04
N ASN A 2 -1.51 -1.88 -14.00
CA ASN A 2 -2.62 -1.81 -14.94
C ASN A 2 -3.58 -0.67 -14.61
N CYS A 3 -3.53 -0.15 -13.38
CA CYS A 3 -4.23 1.06 -12.96
C CYS A 3 -3.32 2.31 -13.04
N ALA A 4 -3.73 3.31 -13.84
CA ALA A 4 -2.93 4.51 -14.10
C ALA A 4 -2.72 5.39 -12.86
N SER A 5 -3.72 5.51 -11.99
CA SER A 5 -3.60 6.27 -10.74
C SER A 5 -2.57 5.64 -9.80
N VAL A 6 -2.54 4.30 -9.73
CA VAL A 6 -1.54 3.57 -8.93
C VAL A 6 -0.13 3.77 -9.48
N ALA A 7 0.03 3.73 -10.80
CA ALA A 7 1.32 4.02 -11.44
C ALA A 7 1.82 5.44 -11.11
N SER A 8 0.93 6.44 -11.15
CA SER A 8 1.25 7.83 -10.80
C SER A 8 1.63 7.97 -9.32
N SER A 9 0.85 7.39 -8.40
CA SER A 9 1.17 7.40 -6.96
C SER A 9 2.50 6.70 -6.65
N LYS A 10 2.78 5.57 -7.33
CA LYS A 10 4.07 4.90 -7.23
C LYS A 10 5.21 5.82 -7.65
N GLN A 11 5.11 6.45 -8.83
CA GLN A 11 6.18 7.32 -9.34
C GLN A 11 6.49 8.48 -8.39
N ARG A 12 5.44 9.09 -7.80
CA ARG A 12 5.63 10.16 -6.81
C ARG A 12 6.39 9.68 -5.58
N LEU A 13 6.09 8.48 -5.10
CA LEU A 13 6.81 7.87 -3.99
C LEU A 13 8.24 7.50 -4.36
N ASP A 14 8.48 6.88 -5.52
CA ASP A 14 9.83 6.55 -5.99
C ASP A 14 10.72 7.81 -5.99
N ASN A 15 10.25 8.89 -6.62
CA ASN A 15 10.97 10.16 -6.67
C ASN A 15 11.27 10.72 -5.26
N LEU A 16 10.34 10.56 -4.32
CA LEU A 16 10.55 11.01 -2.94
C LEU A 16 11.56 10.14 -2.20
N PHE A 17 11.53 8.82 -2.40
CA PHE A 17 12.54 7.92 -1.83
C PHE A 17 13.93 8.20 -2.38
N GLU A 18 14.04 8.54 -3.68
CA GLU A 18 15.28 8.97 -4.32
C GLU A 18 15.78 10.28 -3.70
N LEU A 19 14.93 11.31 -3.64
CA LEU A 19 15.27 12.60 -3.04
C LEU A 19 15.77 12.47 -1.59
N VAL A 20 15.09 11.66 -0.76
CA VAL A 20 15.51 11.43 0.63
C VAL A 20 16.82 10.62 0.69
N GLY A 21 17.07 9.75 -0.30
CA GLY A 21 18.30 8.97 -0.40
C GLY A 21 19.53 9.83 -0.67
N GLU A 22 19.36 10.97 -1.36
CA GLU A 22 20.41 11.94 -1.69
C GLU A 22 20.75 12.90 -0.54
N LEU A 23 19.93 12.96 0.50
CA LEU A 23 20.21 13.82 1.66
C LEU A 23 21.53 13.39 2.35
N PRO A 24 22.25 14.28 3.04
CA PRO A 24 23.38 13.87 3.88
C PRO A 24 23.02 12.81 4.92
N GLU A 25 23.97 11.97 5.33
CA GLU A 25 23.75 10.98 6.40
C GLU A 25 23.63 11.63 7.78
N GLU A 26 24.35 12.74 7.98
CA GLU A 26 24.29 13.56 9.18
C GLU A 26 23.66 14.93 8.91
N PRO A 27 22.88 15.48 9.86
CA PRO A 27 22.49 14.89 11.14
C PRO A 27 21.43 13.78 10.98
N PHE A 28 21.60 12.67 11.72
CA PHE A 28 20.77 11.46 11.61
C PHE A 28 19.29 11.73 11.87
N GLU A 29 18.97 12.74 12.67
CA GLU A 29 17.61 13.17 13.00
C GLU A 29 16.81 13.50 11.74
N ILE A 30 17.41 14.16 10.76
CA ILE A 30 16.72 14.56 9.53
C ILE A 30 16.25 13.31 8.77
N ARG A 31 17.13 12.32 8.58
CA ARG A 31 16.78 11.06 7.91
C ARG A 31 15.75 10.26 8.71
N ALA A 32 15.81 10.28 10.04
CA ALA A 32 14.81 9.63 10.88
C ALA A 32 13.42 10.28 10.75
N HIS A 33 13.34 11.61 10.67
CA HIS A 33 12.08 12.31 10.41
C HIS A 33 11.51 11.96 9.02
N TRP A 34 12.35 11.92 7.99
CA TRP A 34 11.94 11.49 6.67
C TRP A 34 11.49 10.04 6.63
N ALA A 35 12.16 9.13 7.35
CA ALA A 35 11.74 7.73 7.44
C ALA A 35 10.32 7.61 8.03
N LYS A 36 9.99 8.37 9.07
CA LYS A 36 8.64 8.42 9.64
C LYS A 36 7.63 8.92 8.59
N TYR A 37 7.94 9.98 7.88
CA TYR A 37 7.06 10.52 6.83
C TYR A 37 6.84 9.53 5.68
N LEU A 38 7.92 8.94 5.16
CA LEU A 38 7.87 7.90 4.12
C LEU A 38 7.05 6.68 4.57
N CYS A 39 7.16 6.28 5.84
CA CYS A 39 6.34 5.19 6.40
C CYS A 39 4.84 5.51 6.35
N VAL A 40 4.45 6.73 6.71
CA VAL A 40 3.06 7.18 6.65
C VAL A 40 2.56 7.16 5.21
N LEU A 41 3.35 7.69 4.27
CA LEU A 41 2.98 7.71 2.85
C LEU A 41 2.91 6.30 2.24
N CYS A 42 3.83 5.41 2.61
CA CYS A 42 3.80 4.01 2.17
C CYS A 42 2.53 3.30 2.65
N SER A 43 2.08 3.58 3.88
CA SER A 43 0.83 3.03 4.39
C SER A 43 -0.39 3.53 3.59
N GLY A 44 -0.48 4.84 3.36
CA GLY A 44 -1.55 5.43 2.53
C GLY A 44 -1.52 4.98 1.07
N PHE A 45 -0.33 4.66 0.52
CA PHE A 45 -0.22 4.08 -0.81
C PHE A 45 -0.86 2.69 -0.90
N ILE A 46 -0.75 1.83 0.12
CA ILE A 46 -1.40 0.51 0.11
C ILE A 46 -2.92 0.68 0.07
N GLU A 47 -3.47 1.59 0.86
CA GLU A 47 -4.92 1.86 0.92
C GLU A 47 -5.43 2.35 -0.44
N THR A 48 -4.84 3.45 -0.92
CA THR A 48 -5.26 4.11 -2.15
C THR A 48 -5.03 3.23 -3.38
N ALA A 49 -3.97 2.42 -3.40
CA ALA A 49 -3.74 1.47 -4.48
C ALA A 49 -4.78 0.35 -4.49
N THR A 50 -5.11 -0.20 -3.31
CA THR A 50 -6.12 -1.25 -3.18
C THR A 50 -7.50 -0.74 -3.60
N GLU A 51 -7.90 0.44 -3.13
CA GLU A 51 -9.14 1.12 -3.55
C GLU A 51 -9.17 1.32 -5.08
N ALA A 52 -8.09 1.85 -5.65
CA ALA A 52 -8.00 2.17 -7.06
C ALA A 52 -8.08 0.90 -7.94
N ILE A 53 -7.40 -0.17 -7.55
CA ILE A 53 -7.40 -1.45 -8.29
C ILE A 53 -8.81 -2.06 -8.30
N LEU A 54 -9.47 -2.15 -7.14
CA LEU A 54 -10.80 -2.74 -7.03
C LEU A 54 -11.88 -1.88 -7.70
N THR A 55 -11.76 -0.55 -7.59
CA THR A 55 -12.65 0.39 -8.29
C THR A 55 -12.49 0.27 -9.80
N GLU A 56 -11.26 0.19 -10.29
CA GLU A 56 -10.96 0.04 -11.71
C GLU A 56 -11.50 -1.29 -12.27
N TYR A 57 -11.42 -2.37 -11.49
CA TYR A 57 -12.06 -3.64 -11.86
C TYR A 57 -13.57 -3.46 -12.03
N ALA A 58 -14.26 -2.93 -11.01
CA ALA A 58 -15.70 -2.72 -11.09
C ALA A 58 -16.10 -1.85 -12.30
N ARG A 59 -15.31 -0.82 -12.59
CA ARG A 59 -15.51 0.05 -13.76
C ARG A 59 -15.35 -0.71 -15.08
N ARG A 60 -14.32 -1.55 -15.23
CA ARG A 60 -14.07 -2.34 -16.46
C ARG A 60 -15.16 -3.36 -16.75
N HIS A 61 -15.79 -3.89 -15.71
CA HIS A 61 -16.87 -4.86 -15.82
C HIS A 61 -18.27 -4.23 -15.98
N GLY A 62 -18.35 -2.96 -16.39
CA GLY A 62 -19.62 -2.33 -16.75
C GLY A 62 -20.56 -2.08 -15.58
N THR A 63 -20.04 -2.00 -14.35
CA THR A 63 -20.85 -1.70 -13.16
C THR A 63 -21.58 -0.36 -13.33
N PRO A 64 -22.91 -0.30 -13.14
CA PRO A 64 -23.67 0.95 -13.17
C PRO A 64 -23.09 2.00 -12.23
N SER A 65 -23.24 3.28 -12.57
CA SER A 65 -22.57 4.38 -11.86
C SER A 65 -22.99 4.46 -10.38
N GLU A 66 -24.24 4.13 -10.06
CA GLU A 66 -24.80 4.12 -8.71
C GLU A 66 -24.15 3.02 -7.86
N VAL A 67 -23.95 1.84 -8.44
CA VAL A 67 -23.29 0.71 -7.79
C VAL A 67 -21.79 0.99 -7.64
N LEU A 68 -21.16 1.59 -8.65
CA LEU A 68 -19.76 2.00 -8.59
C LEU A 68 -19.52 3.03 -7.49
N CYS A 69 -20.46 3.98 -7.30
CA CYS A 69 -20.43 4.95 -6.21
C CYS A 69 -20.46 4.25 -4.84
N TYR A 70 -21.37 3.28 -4.67
CA TYR A 70 -21.44 2.46 -3.46
C TYR A 70 -20.14 1.70 -3.20
N VAL A 71 -19.60 1.03 -4.22
CA VAL A 71 -18.34 0.27 -4.12
C VAL A 71 -17.20 1.18 -3.69
N ARG A 72 -17.03 2.33 -4.34
CA ARG A 72 -16.00 3.33 -3.98
C ARG A 72 -16.15 3.80 -2.53
N HIS A 73 -17.35 4.20 -2.13
CA HIS A 73 -17.59 4.65 -0.76
C HIS A 73 -17.34 3.53 0.27
N ARG A 74 -17.61 2.27 -0.09
CA ARG A 74 -17.27 1.13 0.79
C ARG A 74 -15.76 0.92 0.88
N LEU A 75 -15.05 1.02 -0.24
CA LEU A 75 -13.59 0.86 -0.30
C LEU A 75 -12.84 1.98 0.45
N GLN A 76 -13.35 3.21 0.44
CA GLN A 76 -12.76 4.33 1.19
C GLN A 76 -12.71 4.12 2.72
N ARG A 77 -13.50 3.18 3.25
CA ARG A 77 -13.46 2.80 4.67
C ARG A 77 -12.29 1.88 5.02
N PHE A 78 -11.55 1.42 4.02
CA PHE A 78 -10.35 0.60 4.19
C PHE A 78 -9.13 1.47 4.53
N ASN A 79 -8.89 1.67 5.83
CA ASN A 79 -7.85 2.59 6.36
C ASN A 79 -6.82 1.90 7.28
N ASN A 80 -6.84 0.57 7.33
CA ASN A 80 -5.94 -0.24 8.12
C ASN A 80 -5.45 -1.41 7.25
N PRO A 81 -4.51 -1.16 6.32
CA PRO A 81 -4.19 -2.11 5.27
C PRO A 81 -3.22 -3.20 5.75
N LYS A 82 -3.51 -3.80 6.91
CA LYS A 82 -2.77 -4.99 7.37
C LYS A 82 -2.98 -6.12 6.37
N TYR A 83 -2.04 -7.05 6.34
CA TYR A 83 -2.09 -8.19 5.46
C TYR A 83 -3.42 -8.96 5.57
N GLU A 84 -3.87 -9.22 6.80
CA GLU A 84 -5.11 -9.95 7.06
C GLU A 84 -6.35 -9.17 6.60
N GLU A 85 -6.34 -7.85 6.74
CA GLU A 85 -7.42 -6.96 6.30
C GLU A 85 -7.47 -6.85 4.77
N LEU A 86 -6.33 -6.86 4.08
CA LEU A 86 -6.26 -6.97 2.63
C LEU A 86 -6.89 -8.27 2.14
N LEU A 87 -6.53 -9.40 2.75
CA LEU A 87 -7.12 -10.71 2.40
C LEU A 87 -8.63 -10.76 2.67
N ALA A 88 -9.06 -10.21 3.80
CA ALA A 88 -10.48 -10.11 4.15
C ALA A 88 -11.25 -9.28 3.11
N LEU A 89 -10.70 -8.12 2.72
CA LEU A 89 -11.31 -7.25 1.72
C LEU A 89 -11.44 -7.96 0.37
N LEU A 90 -10.39 -8.64 -0.10
CA LEU A 90 -10.46 -9.40 -1.35
C LEU A 90 -11.48 -10.53 -1.28
N GLY A 91 -11.57 -11.20 -0.13
CA GLY A 91 -12.53 -12.28 0.12
C GLY A 91 -13.99 -11.82 0.01
N ILE A 92 -14.28 -10.53 0.24
CA ILE A 92 -15.63 -9.97 0.03
C ILE A 92 -15.99 -9.98 -1.47
N PHE A 93 -15.01 -9.79 -2.36
CA PHE A 93 -15.23 -9.84 -3.80
C PHE A 93 -15.30 -11.30 -4.27
N THR A 94 -14.23 -12.07 -4.03
CA THR A 94 -14.18 -13.51 -4.34
C THR A 94 -13.19 -14.24 -3.43
N SER A 95 -13.46 -15.50 -3.09
CA SER A 95 -12.48 -16.36 -2.40
C SER A 95 -11.22 -16.59 -3.24
N ALA A 96 -11.36 -16.68 -4.57
CA ALA A 96 -10.26 -16.89 -5.49
C ALA A 96 -9.19 -15.79 -5.42
N TRP A 97 -9.59 -14.52 -5.27
CA TRP A 97 -8.63 -13.41 -5.12
C TRP A 97 -7.94 -13.43 -3.76
N ARG A 98 -8.66 -13.76 -2.69
CA ARG A 98 -8.05 -13.94 -1.37
C ARG A 98 -6.97 -15.03 -1.42
N GLU A 99 -7.34 -16.23 -1.87
CA GLU A 99 -6.44 -17.38 -1.95
C GLU A 99 -5.30 -17.14 -2.96
N GLY A 100 -5.58 -16.42 -4.04
CA GLY A 100 -4.58 -16.02 -5.02
C GLY A 100 -3.53 -15.10 -4.41
N LEU A 101 -3.96 -14.04 -3.72
CA LEU A 101 -3.02 -13.10 -3.10
C LEU A 101 -2.24 -13.77 -1.97
N GLU A 102 -2.89 -14.59 -1.15
CA GLU A 102 -2.26 -15.36 -0.07
C GLU A 102 -1.12 -16.24 -0.59
N ARG A 103 -1.33 -16.95 -1.71
CA ARG A 103 -0.28 -17.76 -2.37
C ARG A 103 0.84 -16.92 -2.98
N LEU A 104 0.52 -15.73 -3.48
CA LEU A 104 1.49 -14.86 -4.15
C LEU A 104 2.39 -14.08 -3.17
N LEU A 105 1.94 -13.85 -1.93
CA LEU A 105 2.66 -13.08 -0.93
C LEU A 105 3.33 -13.99 0.11
N GLY A 106 4.66 -14.09 0.05
CA GLY A 106 5.46 -14.75 1.08
C GLY A 106 5.62 -13.90 2.35
N GLU A 107 6.20 -14.49 3.38
CA GLU A 107 6.33 -13.91 4.73
C GLU A 107 6.96 -12.51 4.75
N GLU A 108 7.97 -12.25 3.91
CA GLU A 108 8.61 -10.93 3.82
C GLU A 108 7.64 -9.81 3.40
N HIS A 109 6.66 -10.13 2.54
CA HIS A 109 5.66 -9.16 2.10
C HIS A 109 4.69 -8.85 3.24
N ARG A 110 4.23 -9.91 3.94
CA ARG A 110 3.35 -9.81 5.10
C ARG A 110 4.01 -8.99 6.21
N ALA A 111 5.25 -9.33 6.55
CA ALA A 111 6.03 -8.63 7.56
C ALA A 111 6.21 -7.14 7.20
N ALA A 112 6.56 -6.82 5.96
CA ALA A 112 6.73 -5.44 5.52
C ALA A 112 5.42 -4.62 5.60
N ILE A 113 4.31 -5.17 5.11
CA ILE A 113 2.98 -4.52 5.18
C ILE A 113 2.61 -4.24 6.64
N ASN A 114 2.70 -5.26 7.49
CA ASN A 114 2.32 -5.14 8.89
C ASN A 114 3.25 -4.20 9.66
N SER A 115 4.56 -4.17 9.33
CA SER A 115 5.53 -3.21 9.88
C SER A 115 5.19 -1.77 9.51
N ILE A 116 4.85 -1.49 8.25
CA ILE A 116 4.45 -0.14 7.81
C ILE A 116 3.20 0.33 8.56
N VAL A 117 2.18 -0.53 8.67
CA VAL A 117 0.93 -0.18 9.35
C VAL A 117 1.15 0.02 10.85
N ALA A 118 1.92 -0.85 11.49
CA ALA A 118 2.26 -0.74 12.91
C ALA A 118 3.03 0.54 13.21
N ASN A 119 4.04 0.87 12.39
CA ASN A 119 4.82 2.10 12.55
C ASN A 119 3.98 3.34 12.28
N ARG A 120 3.13 3.36 11.25
CA ARG A 120 2.17 4.45 11.03
C ARG A 120 1.30 4.69 12.28
N HIS A 121 0.73 3.64 12.87
CA HIS A 121 -0.07 3.79 14.08
C HIS A 121 0.73 4.41 15.23
N ARG A 122 1.96 3.96 15.45
CA ARG A 122 2.83 4.53 16.48
C ARG A 122 3.11 6.02 16.21
N ILE A 123 3.45 6.38 14.98
CA ILE A 123 3.70 7.77 14.56
C ILE A 123 2.46 8.64 14.79
N ALA A 124 1.29 8.18 14.34
CA ALA A 124 0.03 8.92 14.48
C ALA A 124 -0.37 9.12 15.96
N HIS A 125 0.00 8.18 16.83
CA HIS A 125 -0.20 8.30 18.28
C HIS A 125 0.93 9.05 19.01
N GLY A 126 1.89 9.64 18.29
CA GLY A 126 3.01 10.38 18.88
C GLY A 126 3.98 9.52 19.68
N LYS A 127 4.00 8.20 19.44
CA LYS A 127 4.90 7.27 20.13
C LYS A 127 6.27 7.26 19.47
N ASP A 128 7.30 6.91 20.24
CA ASP A 128 8.64 6.70 19.70
C ASP A 128 8.65 5.55 18.70
N VAL A 129 9.36 5.79 17.60
CA VAL A 129 9.56 4.84 16.52
C VAL A 129 11.02 4.91 16.10
N THR A 130 11.72 3.79 16.29
CA THR A 130 13.07 3.59 15.78
C THR A 130 12.94 2.99 14.38
N LEU A 131 13.04 3.84 13.37
CA LEU A 131 12.85 3.46 11.98
C LEU A 131 13.84 4.24 11.13
N SER A 132 14.76 3.52 10.48
CA SER A 132 15.74 4.13 9.59
C SER A 132 15.15 4.29 8.18
N TYR A 133 15.77 5.15 7.38
CA TYR A 133 15.45 5.26 5.95
C TYR A 133 15.60 3.91 5.23
N HIS A 134 16.64 3.13 5.56
CA HIS A 134 16.90 1.83 4.96
C HIS A 134 15.76 0.84 5.25
N ASP A 135 15.27 0.79 6.50
CA ASP A 135 14.16 -0.09 6.88
C ASP A 135 12.91 0.22 6.06
N VAL A 136 12.53 1.50 5.97
CA VAL A 136 11.34 1.92 5.24
C VAL A 136 11.48 1.67 3.75
N ARG A 137 12.67 1.90 3.18
CA ARG A 137 12.95 1.59 1.77
C ARG A 137 12.80 0.11 1.48
N GLY A 138 13.30 -0.75 2.37
CA GLY A 138 13.13 -2.21 2.27
C GLY A 138 11.65 -2.62 2.33
N TYR A 139 10.89 -2.07 3.29
CA TYR A 139 9.46 -2.33 3.39
C TYR A 139 8.70 -1.83 2.15
N TYR A 140 9.03 -0.64 1.66
CA TYR A 140 8.42 -0.07 0.47
C TYR A 140 8.61 -0.95 -0.77
N GLN A 141 9.81 -1.51 -0.98
CA GLN A 141 10.05 -2.43 -2.09
C GLN A 141 9.16 -3.67 -2.02
N LYS A 142 8.98 -4.26 -0.84
CA LYS A 142 8.08 -5.40 -0.65
C LYS A 142 6.60 -5.02 -0.83
N VAL A 143 6.22 -3.82 -0.38
CA VAL A 143 4.89 -3.24 -0.63
C VAL A 143 4.65 -3.06 -2.13
N LEU A 144 5.60 -2.54 -2.89
CA LEU A 144 5.51 -2.40 -4.35
C LEU A 144 5.28 -3.75 -5.04
N GLN A 145 6.02 -4.78 -4.61
CA GLN A 145 5.83 -6.15 -5.11
C GLN A 145 4.43 -6.67 -4.78
N ALA A 146 3.93 -6.43 -3.57
CA ALA A 146 2.60 -6.86 -3.15
C ALA A 146 1.49 -6.16 -3.95
N VAL A 147 1.56 -4.84 -4.10
CA VAL A 147 0.59 -4.06 -4.89
C VAL A 147 0.63 -4.48 -6.37
N ALA A 148 1.82 -4.73 -6.94
CA ALA A 148 1.94 -5.21 -8.31
C ALA A 148 1.32 -6.61 -8.51
N LYS A 149 1.45 -7.51 -7.52
CA LYS A 149 0.82 -8.83 -7.54
C LYS A 149 -0.71 -8.72 -7.44
N LEU A 150 -1.21 -7.85 -6.56
CA LEU A 150 -2.64 -7.53 -6.45
C LEU A 150 -3.20 -6.97 -7.77
N ASP A 151 -2.54 -5.97 -8.34
CA ASP A 151 -2.92 -5.32 -9.60
C ASP A 151 -3.01 -6.33 -10.75
N ARG A 152 -2.04 -7.25 -10.86
CA ARG A 152 -2.09 -8.34 -11.86
C ARG A 152 -3.19 -9.35 -11.58
N LEU A 153 -3.38 -9.73 -10.31
CA LEU A 153 -4.39 -10.72 -9.93
C LEU A 153 -5.81 -10.24 -10.23
N VAL A 154 -6.07 -8.95 -10.03
CA VAL A 154 -7.40 -8.35 -10.17
C VAL A 154 -7.65 -7.77 -11.56
N LEU A 155 -6.68 -7.06 -12.15
CA LEU A 155 -6.84 -6.34 -13.43
C LEU A 155 -6.15 -7.02 -14.61
N GLY A 156 -5.41 -8.10 -14.39
CA GLY A 156 -4.79 -8.91 -15.45
C GLY A 156 -5.69 -9.99 -16.03
N GLN A 157 -6.97 -10.00 -15.63
CA GLN A 157 -8.01 -10.90 -16.13
C GLN A 157 -8.68 -10.32 -17.38
#